data_AF-A0A917T5J1-F1
#
_entry.id   AF-A0A917T5J1-F1
#
_cell.length_a   1.000
_cell.length_b   1.000
_cell.length_c   1.000
_cell.angle_alpha   90.00
_cell.angle_beta   90.00
_cell.angle_gamma   90.00
#
_symmetry.space_group_name_H-M   'P 1'
#
loop_
_entity.id
_entity.type
_entity.pdbx_description
1 polymer ?
#
loop_
_entity_poly.entity_id
_entity_poly.type
_entity_poly.pdbx_seq_one_letter_code
_entity_poly.pdbx_strand_id
1 'polypeptide(L)'
;MSETSGWSTPVAPGPAGGGPVPARGVPRADPLAAVVTVLGGVLGILQLLLSWTSVAPSVGLPIEGGVTGWNVFRSAQAAASLSVSSAVSAYSVVGVGVAGGAVVLLGLALLTPVDHRPLGAVALLLSLGMVAAAVWWLARAHSLLGRSLGQVFSVAGPGWYLFLVAGLVGVGGAAKALAG
;
A
#
# COMPACT_ATOMS: atom_id res chain seq x y z
N MET A 1 45.09 66.10 -8.38
CA MET A 1 44.02 65.62 -9.27
C MET A 1 44.38 64.19 -9.60
N SER A 2 43.66 63.22 -9.02
CA SER A 2 44.00 61.80 -9.09
C SER A 2 42.91 61.10 -9.90
N GLU A 3 43.26 60.64 -11.10
CA GLU A 3 42.37 59.87 -11.96
C GLU A 3 42.21 58.46 -11.37
N THR A 4 41.01 58.16 -10.89
CA THR A 4 40.59 56.81 -10.53
C THR A 4 40.36 56.01 -11.82
N SER A 5 41.36 55.20 -12.19
CA SER A 5 41.24 54.22 -13.26
C SER A 5 40.16 53.19 -12.92
N GLY A 6 38.99 53.33 -13.53
CA GLY A 6 37.91 52.35 -13.43
C GLY A 6 38.30 51.06 -14.16
N TRP A 7 38.49 49.98 -13.42
CA TRP A 7 38.62 48.65 -13.98
C TRP A 7 37.25 48.17 -14.43
N SER A 8 36.98 48.20 -15.74
CA SER A 8 35.86 47.51 -16.35
C SER A 8 36.17 46.02 -16.40
N THR A 9 35.51 45.23 -15.56
CA THR A 9 35.58 43.77 -15.66
C THR A 9 34.89 43.31 -16.95
N PRO A 10 35.53 42.44 -17.76
CA PRO A 10 34.90 41.89 -18.94
C PRO A 10 33.68 41.06 -18.53
N VAL A 11 32.50 41.51 -18.95
CA VAL A 11 31.26 40.74 -18.84
C VAL A 11 31.39 39.56 -19.78
N ALA A 12 31.61 38.37 -19.22
CA ALA A 12 31.62 37.13 -20.00
C ALA A 12 30.26 36.98 -20.72
N PRO A 13 30.23 36.63 -22.03
CA PRO A 13 28.99 36.34 -22.72
C PRO A 13 28.28 35.20 -22.00
N GLY A 14 27.15 35.51 -21.35
CA GLY A 14 26.31 34.51 -20.73
C GLY A 14 25.88 33.44 -21.75
N PRO A 15 25.66 32.18 -21.34
CA PRO A 15 25.36 31.09 -22.25
C PRO A 15 24.15 31.42 -23.14
N ALA A 16 24.43 31.72 -24.41
CA ALA A 16 23.44 31.95 -25.45
C ALA A 16 22.80 30.60 -25.83
N GLY A 17 21.84 30.13 -25.05
CA GLY A 17 21.21 28.85 -25.33
C GLY A 17 20.23 28.29 -24.30
N GLY A 18 19.85 29.05 -23.27
CA GLY A 18 18.75 28.65 -22.40
C GLY A 18 17.43 28.75 -23.14
N GLY A 19 17.01 27.68 -23.82
CA GLY A 19 15.63 27.55 -24.30
C GLY A 19 14.65 27.81 -23.15
N PRO A 20 13.41 28.24 -23.43
CA PRO A 20 12.43 28.53 -22.40
C PRO A 20 12.29 27.32 -21.47
N VAL A 21 12.60 27.51 -20.19
CA VAL A 21 12.37 26.49 -19.17
C VAL A 21 10.89 26.17 -19.20
N PRO A 22 10.48 24.91 -19.44
CA PRO A 22 9.07 24.58 -19.46
C PRO A 22 8.47 24.99 -18.12
N ALA A 23 7.47 25.88 -18.18
CA ALA A 23 6.76 26.31 -16.98
C ALA A 23 6.20 25.06 -16.30
N ARG A 24 6.72 24.74 -15.10
CA ARG A 24 6.14 23.67 -14.29
C ARG A 24 4.69 24.05 -14.02
N GLY A 25 3.76 23.24 -14.52
CA GLY A 25 2.35 23.42 -14.22
C GLY A 25 2.13 23.48 -12.72
N VAL A 26 1.24 24.36 -12.26
CA VAL A 26 0.86 24.43 -10.85
C VAL A 26 0.26 23.08 -10.46
N PRO A 27 0.79 22.39 -9.43
CA PRO A 27 0.23 21.12 -8.98
C PRO A 27 -1.26 21.28 -8.65
N ARG A 28 -2.10 20.40 -9.19
CA ARG A 28 -3.54 20.35 -8.92
C ARG A 28 -3.84 19.12 -8.09
N ALA A 29 -4.85 19.20 -7.22
CA ALA A 29 -5.32 18.02 -6.50
C ALA A 29 -5.87 16.98 -7.48
N ASP A 30 -5.62 15.69 -7.20
CA ASP A 30 -6.18 14.57 -7.94
C ASP A 30 -7.17 13.80 -7.02
N PRO A 31 -8.45 14.21 -6.97
CA PRO A 31 -9.43 13.61 -6.07
C PRO A 31 -9.73 12.15 -6.43
N LEU A 32 -9.58 11.76 -7.70
CA LEU A 32 -9.81 10.39 -8.12
C LEU A 32 -8.70 9.47 -7.59
N ALA A 33 -7.44 9.87 -7.75
CA ALA A 33 -6.30 9.15 -7.18
C ALA A 33 -6.43 9.04 -5.66
N ALA A 34 -6.82 10.13 -4.99
CA ALA A 34 -7.06 10.16 -3.55
C ALA A 34 -8.12 9.14 -3.12
N VAL A 35 -9.31 9.17 -3.74
CA VAL A 35 -10.42 8.26 -3.38
C VAL A 35 -10.04 6.79 -3.59
N VAL A 36 -9.45 6.43 -4.74
CA VAL A 36 -9.07 5.04 -5.02
C VAL A 36 -7.99 4.56 -4.05
N THR A 37 -7.01 5.42 -3.74
CA THR A 37 -5.94 5.11 -2.78
C THR A 37 -6.52 4.91 -1.37
N VAL A 38 -7.39 5.82 -0.91
CA VAL A 38 -8.07 5.70 0.39
C VAL A 38 -8.89 4.42 0.46
N LEU A 39 -9.63 4.06 -0.59
CA LEU A 39 -10.40 2.81 -0.63
C LEU A 39 -9.48 1.60 -0.45
N GLY A 40 -8.36 1.51 -1.19
CA GLY A 40 -7.40 0.42 -1.02
C GLY A 40 -6.86 0.32 0.41
N GLY A 41 -6.55 1.45 1.03
CA GLY A 41 -6.10 1.52 2.42
C GLY A 41 -7.17 1.08 3.43
N VAL A 42 -8.41 1.55 3.27
CA VAL A 42 -9.55 1.17 4.12
C VAL A 42 -9.83 -0.33 4.05
N LEU A 43 -9.79 -0.93 2.86
CA LEU A 43 -9.95 -2.39 2.71
C LEU A 43 -8.84 -3.15 3.45
N GLY A 44 -7.60 -2.64 3.40
CA GLY A 44 -6.45 -3.18 4.12
C GLY A 44 -6.60 -3.13 5.65
N ILE A 45 -7.28 -2.12 6.19
CA ILE A 45 -7.61 -2.03 7.62
C ILE A 45 -8.79 -2.96 7.96
N LEU A 46 -9.88 -2.88 7.20
CA LEU A 46 -11.13 -3.59 7.49
C LEU A 46 -10.96 -5.11 7.48
N GLN A 47 -10.05 -5.66 6.67
CA GLN A 47 -9.74 -7.10 6.69
C GLN A 47 -9.32 -7.62 8.08
N LEU A 48 -8.75 -6.77 8.95
CA LEU A 48 -8.37 -7.17 10.31
C LEU A 48 -9.59 -7.40 11.21
N LEU A 49 -10.68 -6.67 10.94
CA LEU A 49 -11.88 -6.63 11.76
C LEU A 49 -12.96 -7.59 11.26
N LEU A 50 -12.98 -7.86 9.94
CA LEU A 50 -13.95 -8.75 9.33
C LEU A 50 -13.53 -10.21 9.43
N SER A 51 -14.52 -11.09 9.42
CA SER A 51 -14.33 -12.55 9.43
C SER A 51 -13.59 -13.01 8.15
N TRP A 52 -12.49 -13.74 8.36
CA TRP A 52 -11.71 -14.44 7.34
C TRP A 52 -12.25 -15.84 7.05
N THR A 53 -12.85 -16.50 8.03
CA THR A 53 -13.49 -17.82 7.87
C THR A 53 -14.67 -17.92 8.83
N SER A 54 -15.78 -18.48 8.34
CA SER A 54 -16.96 -18.81 9.15
C SER A 54 -16.87 -20.20 9.78
N VAL A 55 -15.84 -20.98 9.46
CA VAL A 55 -15.69 -22.37 9.88
C VAL A 55 -14.43 -22.55 10.72
N ALA A 56 -14.56 -23.29 11.82
CA ALA A 56 -13.45 -23.69 12.67
C ALA A 56 -12.43 -24.54 11.89
N PRO A 57 -11.14 -24.16 11.89
CA PRO A 57 -10.12 -24.90 11.18
C PRO A 57 -10.01 -26.38 11.59
N SER A 58 -10.18 -26.66 12.89
CA SER A 58 -9.93 -27.97 13.52
C SER A 58 -11.11 -28.93 13.51
N VAL A 59 -12.35 -28.44 13.58
CA VAL A 59 -13.55 -29.28 13.73
C VAL A 59 -14.53 -29.16 12.57
N GLY A 60 -14.31 -28.23 11.63
CA GLY A 60 -15.19 -28.05 10.48
C GLY A 60 -16.59 -27.52 10.82
N LEU A 61 -16.82 -27.14 12.08
CA LEU A 61 -18.09 -26.59 12.54
C LEU A 61 -18.15 -25.07 12.34
N PRO A 62 -19.34 -24.52 12.05
CA PRO A 62 -19.52 -23.07 11.97
C PRO A 62 -19.20 -22.41 13.33
N ILE A 63 -18.52 -21.26 13.29
CA ILE A 63 -18.24 -20.44 14.46
C ILE A 63 -19.10 -19.19 14.40
N GLU A 64 -19.88 -18.95 15.45
CA GLU A 64 -20.62 -17.70 15.61
C GLU A 64 -19.63 -16.51 15.72
N GLY A 65 -19.75 -15.53 14.81
CA GLY A 65 -18.82 -14.40 14.69
C GLY A 65 -17.58 -14.63 13.81
N GLY A 66 -17.24 -15.89 13.51
CA GLY A 66 -16.11 -16.26 12.66
C GLY A 66 -14.73 -15.85 13.21
N VAL A 67 -13.68 -16.15 12.45
CA VAL A 67 -12.29 -15.82 12.82
C VAL A 67 -11.87 -14.56 12.07
N THR A 68 -11.59 -13.46 12.76
CA THR A 68 -11.14 -12.22 12.13
C THR A 68 -9.66 -12.26 11.74
N GLY A 69 -9.20 -11.33 10.87
CA GLY A 69 -7.77 -11.20 10.54
C GLY A 69 -6.89 -10.99 11.78
N TRP A 70 -7.38 -10.25 12.79
CA TRP A 70 -6.68 -10.10 14.07
C TRP A 70 -6.53 -11.43 14.83
N ASN A 71 -7.56 -12.27 14.82
CA ASN A 71 -7.46 -13.61 15.41
C ASN A 71 -6.46 -14.48 14.64
N VAL A 72 -6.44 -14.41 13.31
CA VAL A 72 -5.46 -15.11 12.46
C VAL A 72 -4.04 -14.69 12.84
N PHE A 73 -3.77 -13.39 12.94
CA PHE A 73 -2.47 -12.87 13.39
C PHE A 73 -2.06 -13.45 14.75
N ARG A 74 -2.93 -13.34 15.77
CA ARG A 74 -2.60 -13.84 17.11
C ARG A 74 -2.31 -15.35 17.13
N SER A 75 -3.08 -16.12 16.37
CA SER A 75 -2.89 -17.57 16.26
C SER A 75 -1.58 -17.93 15.55
N ALA A 76 -1.25 -17.23 14.46
CA ALA A 76 -0.01 -17.44 13.71
C ALA A 76 1.22 -16.94 14.49
N GLN A 77 1.08 -15.86 15.28
CA GLN A 77 2.14 -15.33 16.14
C GLN A 77 2.54 -16.34 17.22
N ALA A 78 1.59 -17.03 17.83
CA ALA A 78 1.89 -18.09 18.79
C ALA A 78 2.74 -19.23 18.18
N ALA A 79 2.61 -19.46 16.87
CA ALA A 79 3.40 -20.42 16.11
C ALA A 79 4.66 -19.80 15.43
N ALA A 80 4.87 -18.49 15.52
CA ALA A 80 5.93 -17.79 14.79
C ALA A 80 7.34 -18.12 15.32
N SER A 81 7.47 -18.51 16.59
CA SER A 81 8.74 -18.96 17.17
C SER A 81 9.24 -20.29 16.57
N LEU A 82 8.37 -21.01 15.86
CA LEU A 82 8.67 -22.35 15.33
C LEU A 82 9.20 -22.31 13.89
N SER A 83 8.88 -21.27 13.10
CA SER A 83 9.41 -21.16 11.74
C SER A 83 9.31 -19.74 11.15
N VAL A 84 10.24 -19.40 10.25
CA VAL A 84 10.21 -18.15 9.47
C VAL A 84 8.93 -18.04 8.64
N SER A 85 8.46 -19.16 8.06
CA SER A 85 7.22 -19.18 7.27
C SER A 85 6.01 -18.78 8.10
N SER A 86 5.93 -19.26 9.35
CA SER A 86 4.88 -18.88 10.30
C SER A 86 4.98 -17.41 10.67
N ALA A 87 6.19 -16.89 10.90
CA ALA A 87 6.41 -15.48 11.19
C ALA A 87 5.97 -14.57 10.03
N VAL A 88 6.38 -14.87 8.79
CA VAL A 88 5.96 -14.12 7.59
C VAL A 88 4.43 -14.13 7.45
N SER A 89 3.81 -15.29 7.67
CA SER A 89 2.35 -15.43 7.57
C SER A 89 1.64 -14.62 8.66
N ALA A 90 2.13 -14.62 9.90
CA ALA A 90 1.58 -13.80 10.98
C ALA A 90 1.72 -12.31 10.66
N TYR A 91 2.94 -11.84 10.39
CA TYR A 91 3.22 -10.42 10.22
C TYR A 91 2.66 -9.86 8.91
N SER A 92 2.43 -10.67 7.88
CA SER A 92 1.80 -10.21 6.65
C SER A 92 0.35 -9.73 6.87
N VAL A 93 -0.41 -10.36 7.77
CA VAL A 93 -1.80 -9.97 8.05
C VAL A 93 -1.87 -8.58 8.70
N VAL A 94 -1.08 -8.35 9.74
CA VAL A 94 -0.98 -7.03 10.40
C VAL A 94 -0.27 -6.03 9.50
N GLY A 95 0.75 -6.47 8.76
CA GLY A 95 1.49 -5.65 7.81
C GLY A 95 0.59 -5.04 6.74
N VAL A 96 -0.37 -5.81 6.20
CA VAL A 96 -1.37 -5.29 5.27
C VAL A 96 -2.28 -4.25 5.93
N GLY A 97 -2.64 -4.42 7.21
CA GLY A 97 -3.41 -3.42 7.96
C GLY A 97 -2.65 -2.12 8.20
N VAL A 98 -1.38 -2.21 8.62
CA VAL A 98 -0.52 -1.04 8.85
C VAL A 98 -0.22 -0.32 7.53
N ALA A 99 0.13 -1.07 6.48
CA ALA A 99 0.30 -0.53 5.14
C ALA A 99 -0.99 0.12 4.64
N GLY A 100 -2.15 -0.49 4.88
CA GLY A 100 -3.45 0.08 4.56
C GLY A 100 -3.68 1.42 5.25
N GLY A 101 -3.37 1.52 6.55
CA GLY A 101 -3.42 2.79 7.28
C GLY A 101 -2.50 3.87 6.71
N ALA A 102 -1.26 3.52 6.38
CA ALA A 102 -0.34 4.44 5.72
C ALA A 102 -0.86 4.88 4.34
N VAL A 103 -1.42 3.96 3.56
CA VAL A 103 -2.04 4.24 2.25
C VAL A 103 -3.24 5.18 2.39
N VAL A 104 -4.08 5.05 3.44
CA VAL A 104 -5.16 6.02 3.72
C VAL A 104 -4.58 7.43 3.91
N LEU A 105 -3.55 7.58 4.76
CA LEU A 105 -2.94 8.88 5.02
C LEU A 105 -2.32 9.49 3.76
N LEU A 106 -1.66 8.67 2.94
CA LEU A 106 -1.12 9.10 1.64
C LEU A 106 -2.24 9.52 0.68
N GLY A 107 -3.32 8.76 0.60
CA GLY A 107 -4.48 9.10 -0.22
C GLY A 107 -5.13 10.43 0.19
N LEU A 108 -5.23 10.71 1.50
CA LEU A 108 -5.70 12.01 1.99
C LEU A 108 -4.73 13.14 1.65
N ALA A 109 -3.41 12.90 1.70
CA ALA A 109 -2.41 13.90 1.34
C ALA A 109 -2.48 14.30 -0.14
N LEU A 110 -2.93 13.41 -1.04
CA LEU A 110 -3.16 13.72 -2.47
C LEU A 110 -4.28 14.76 -2.71
N LEU A 111 -5.07 15.10 -1.70
CA LEU A 111 -6.05 16.20 -1.78
C LEU A 111 -5.40 17.58 -1.64
N THR A 112 -4.13 17.65 -1.20
CA THR A 112 -3.39 18.90 -1.06
C THR A 112 -2.72 19.30 -2.38
N PRO A 113 -2.52 20.61 -2.67
CA PRO A 113 -1.88 21.07 -3.90
C PRO A 113 -0.35 20.94 -3.84
N VAL A 114 0.15 19.73 -3.63
CA VAL A 114 1.58 19.39 -3.55
C VAL A 114 1.99 18.49 -4.73
N ASP A 115 3.29 18.22 -4.89
CA ASP A 115 3.76 17.22 -5.86
C ASP A 115 3.34 15.80 -5.41
N HIS A 116 2.48 15.16 -6.22
CA HIS A 116 1.90 13.84 -5.92
C HIS A 116 2.84 12.69 -6.20
N ARG A 117 3.91 12.90 -6.98
CA ARG A 117 4.82 11.83 -7.42
C ARG A 117 5.48 11.06 -6.27
N PRO A 118 6.10 11.70 -5.27
CA PRO A 118 6.71 10.96 -4.15
C PRO A 118 5.66 10.21 -3.33
N LEU A 119 4.49 10.81 -3.10
CA LEU A 119 3.40 10.19 -2.33
C LEU A 119 2.83 8.96 -3.07
N GLY A 120 2.60 9.10 -4.38
CA GLY A 120 2.18 8.01 -5.25
C GLY A 120 3.19 6.88 -5.32
N ALA A 121 4.50 7.18 -5.37
CA ALA A 121 5.55 6.15 -5.36
C ALA A 121 5.58 5.35 -4.06
N VAL A 122 5.46 6.03 -2.91
CA VAL A 122 5.39 5.35 -1.61
C VAL A 122 4.11 4.51 -1.50
N ALA A 123 2.96 5.06 -1.92
CA ALA A 123 1.69 4.33 -1.94
C ALA A 123 1.76 3.09 -2.85
N LEU A 124 2.45 3.19 -3.99
CA LEU A 124 2.66 2.06 -4.90
C LEU A 124 3.50 0.96 -4.24
N LEU A 125 4.63 1.32 -3.61
CA LEU A 125 5.49 0.36 -2.92
C LEU A 125 4.74 -0.38 -1.80
N LEU A 126 3.99 0.35 -0.98
CA LEU A 126 3.16 -0.24 0.07
C LEU A 126 2.10 -1.19 -0.50
N SER A 127 1.42 -0.77 -1.57
CA SER A 127 0.39 -1.57 -2.24
C SER A 127 0.97 -2.83 -2.88
N LEU A 128 2.15 -2.76 -3.48
CA LEU A 128 2.87 -3.94 -3.99
C LEU A 128 3.27 -4.89 -2.86
N GLY A 129 3.68 -4.36 -1.69
CA GLY A 129 3.91 -5.17 -0.50
C GLY A 129 2.66 -5.90 -0.03
N MET A 130 1.49 -5.24 -0.08
CA MET A 130 0.20 -5.87 0.23
C MET A 130 -0.16 -6.97 -0.78
N VAL A 131 0.08 -6.75 -2.07
CA VAL A 131 -0.11 -7.79 -3.10
C VAL A 131 0.83 -8.97 -2.87
N ALA A 132 2.10 -8.72 -2.53
CA ALA A 132 3.05 -9.78 -2.22
C ALA A 132 2.63 -10.62 -1.01
N ALA A 133 2.07 -9.97 0.03
CA ALA A 133 1.47 -10.66 1.18
C ALA A 133 0.27 -11.53 0.77
N ALA A 134 -0.61 -11.03 -0.09
CA ALA A 134 -1.73 -11.81 -0.63
C ALA A 134 -1.25 -13.04 -1.43
N VAL A 135 -0.29 -12.85 -2.32
CA VAL A 135 0.32 -13.92 -3.13
C VAL A 135 1.01 -14.95 -2.23
N TRP A 136 1.71 -14.52 -1.18
CA TRP A 136 2.33 -15.41 -0.20
C TRP A 136 1.30 -16.34 0.43
N TRP A 137 0.18 -15.78 0.91
CA TRP A 137 -0.91 -16.57 1.50
C TRP A 137 -1.54 -17.55 0.51
N LEU A 138 -1.76 -17.14 -0.74
CA LEU A 138 -2.27 -18.03 -1.79
C LEU A 138 -1.30 -19.17 -2.10
N ALA A 139 -0.01 -18.87 -2.23
CA ALA A 139 1.03 -19.87 -2.51
C ALA A 139 1.23 -20.87 -1.34
N ARG A 140 0.99 -20.42 -0.10
CA ARG A 140 1.19 -21.22 1.11
C ARG A 140 -0.10 -21.73 1.75
N ALA A 141 -1.24 -21.53 1.11
CA ALA A 141 -2.55 -21.92 1.64
C ALA A 141 -2.59 -23.40 2.07
N HIS A 142 -2.04 -24.29 1.26
CA HIS A 142 -2.01 -25.72 1.57
C HIS A 142 -1.17 -26.03 2.82
N SER A 143 0.04 -25.45 2.93
CA SER A 143 0.93 -25.68 4.08
C SER A 143 0.46 -24.99 5.36
N LEU A 144 -0.20 -23.83 5.25
CA LEU A 144 -0.61 -23.02 6.41
C LEU A 144 -1.98 -23.44 6.95
N LEU A 145 -2.91 -23.79 6.06
CA LEU A 145 -4.30 -24.06 6.40
C LEU A 145 -4.66 -25.56 6.29
N GLY A 146 -3.77 -26.39 5.76
CA GLY A 146 -4.03 -27.82 5.53
C GLY A 146 -5.15 -28.08 4.52
N ARG A 147 -5.47 -27.09 3.67
CA ARG A 147 -6.64 -27.11 2.77
C ARG A 147 -6.22 -26.73 1.35
N SER A 148 -6.92 -27.27 0.36
CA SER A 148 -6.76 -26.82 -1.03
C SER A 148 -7.30 -25.39 -1.19
N LEU A 149 -6.82 -24.65 -2.21
CA LEU A 149 -7.30 -23.28 -2.47
C LEU A 149 -8.83 -23.23 -2.68
N GLY A 150 -9.40 -24.20 -3.41
CA GLY A 150 -10.85 -24.28 -3.60
C GLY A 150 -11.62 -24.41 -2.29
N GLN A 151 -11.12 -25.22 -1.35
CA GLN A 151 -11.70 -25.34 -0.01
C GLN A 151 -11.58 -24.04 0.79
N VAL A 152 -10.44 -23.34 0.69
CA VAL A 152 -10.27 -22.03 1.34
C VAL A 152 -11.32 -21.04 0.82
N PHE A 153 -11.50 -20.92 -0.49
CA PHE A 153 -12.50 -20.02 -1.07
C PHE A 153 -13.94 -20.40 -0.71
N SER A 154 -14.25 -21.69 -0.56
CA SER A 154 -15.60 -22.13 -0.18
C SER A 154 -16.02 -21.74 1.25
N VAL A 155 -15.06 -21.48 2.14
CA VAL A 155 -15.31 -21.10 3.55
C VAL A 155 -14.78 -19.72 3.89
N ALA A 156 -14.19 -19.02 2.91
CA ALA A 156 -13.60 -17.70 3.08
C ALA A 156 -14.69 -16.67 3.39
N GLY A 157 -14.46 -15.89 4.44
CA GLY A 157 -15.28 -14.75 4.80
C GLY A 157 -14.84 -13.47 4.08
N PRO A 158 -15.58 -12.36 4.27
CA PRO A 158 -15.31 -11.08 3.62
C PRO A 158 -13.89 -10.55 3.88
N GLY A 159 -13.35 -10.75 5.09
CA GLY A 159 -12.01 -10.27 5.46
C GLY A 159 -10.90 -10.87 4.59
N TRP A 160 -11.03 -12.14 4.18
CA TRP A 160 -10.09 -12.79 3.26
C TRP A 160 -10.10 -12.11 1.89
N TYR A 161 -11.27 -11.84 1.34
CA TYR A 161 -11.39 -11.17 0.05
C TYR A 161 -10.86 -9.74 0.12
N LEU A 162 -11.16 -9.00 1.19
CA LEU A 162 -10.62 -7.66 1.41
C LEU A 162 -9.08 -7.67 1.45
N PHE A 163 -8.49 -8.63 2.17
CA PHE A 163 -7.04 -8.81 2.21
C PHE A 163 -6.44 -9.03 0.82
N LEU A 164 -7.09 -9.84 -0.03
CA LEU A 164 -6.62 -10.09 -1.41
C LEU A 164 -6.71 -8.86 -2.31
N VAL A 165 -7.80 -8.10 -2.24
CA VAL A 165 -8.05 -6.99 -3.18
C VAL A 165 -7.48 -5.65 -2.73
N ALA A 166 -7.20 -5.47 -1.43
CA ALA A 166 -6.73 -4.20 -0.88
C ALA A 166 -5.47 -3.67 -1.60
N GLY A 167 -4.49 -4.55 -1.83
CA GLY A 167 -3.27 -4.20 -2.55
C GLY A 167 -3.54 -3.82 -4.02
N LEU A 168 -4.42 -4.54 -4.71
CA LEU A 168 -4.76 -4.27 -6.12
C LEU A 168 -5.44 -2.91 -6.29
N VAL A 169 -6.39 -2.58 -5.41
CA VAL A 169 -7.05 -1.27 -5.40
C VAL A 169 -6.04 -0.17 -5.09
N GLY A 170 -5.15 -0.37 -4.12
CA GLY A 170 -4.08 0.55 -3.78
C GLY A 170 -3.12 0.83 -4.96
N VAL A 171 -2.74 -0.22 -5.72
CA VAL A 171 -1.93 -0.07 -6.94
C VAL A 171 -2.64 0.82 -7.96
N GLY A 172 -3.94 0.65 -8.16
CA GLY A 172 -4.73 1.49 -9.08
C GLY A 172 -4.71 2.97 -8.70
N GLY A 173 -4.91 3.29 -7.42
CA GLY A 173 -4.87 4.66 -6.91
C GLY A 173 -3.48 5.28 -7.02
N ALA A 174 -2.44 4.53 -6.65
CA ALA A 174 -1.06 4.98 -6.71
C ALA A 174 -0.56 5.20 -8.16
N ALA A 175 -0.92 4.31 -9.09
CA ALA A 175 -0.59 4.47 -10.50
C ALA A 175 -1.24 5.74 -11.08
N LYS A 176 -2.49 6.04 -10.70
CA LYS A 176 -3.16 7.27 -11.12
C LYS A 176 -2.47 8.52 -10.56
N ALA A 177 -2.03 8.49 -9.31
CA ALA A 177 -1.28 9.58 -8.68
C ALA A 177 0.05 9.87 -9.39
N LEU A 178 0.75 8.83 -9.86
CA LEU A 178 2.01 8.96 -10.59
C LEU A 178 1.85 9.51 -12.01
N ALA A 179 0.68 9.29 -12.61
CA ALA A 179 0.35 9.78 -13.95
C ALA A 179 -0.17 11.23 -13.97
N GLY A 180 -0.45 11.81 -12.80
CA GLY A 180 -1.01 13.15 -12.62
C GLY A 180 0.01 14.27 -12.50
#